data_AF-A0A847ELC6-F1
#
_entry.id   AF-A0A847ELC6-F1
#
_cell.length_a   1.000
_cell.length_b   1.000
_cell.length_c   1.000
_cell.angle_alpha   90.00
_cell.angle_beta   90.00
_cell.angle_gamma   90.00
#
_symmetry.space_group_name_H-M   'P 1'
#
loop_
_entity.id
_entity.type
_entity.pdbx_description
1 polymer ?
#
loop_
_entity_poly.entity_id
_entity_poly.type
_entity_poly.pdbx_seq_one_letter_code
_entity_poly.pdbx_strand_id
1 'polypeptide(L)'
;ALVDRRGVGGKVGPALRHAVAGTSGRLGPGLVLCLAAGVGLGLAVWAWGGAAPWAALVAGTLLAVLLAGIVALASLWWFVRVGVERMVDNGYGLVRGLTDPAEGTEPGGALTEWLTDTLDAVAGLPAGRVLTFGDLWGPEAVEQHRRLRLGSAERVVDPVEIEAFSPRVDLQVMTTCLSLRRPYTFPFTTRIFHWCPTCWAGWFPPRVVAALEEASKPAHPQRQRIDGEPTPIPDHCPHHPGTRLRQLPHPSDVPVVVGVRLSLSFPGVVSAVPMWVLDRYRAEGNWAYREVWFSDGGLTSNFPLEFFDAPLPGHPTFGVTLEAPHPDFPDTVAFRPVTNNSGILGRVRPITGAGQFVEAILGVLVDWRDALTVPAAGNRDRVVEVRIPEDAGGLHLTMPPEVVADVARRGEEGAALLESFDWDNHRWIRYRTATAGLGDLLHDVRENWPHYTDLVARDVPPSYPVADGRADDDRAATASLLEAAGRLRDLDNPAHSGSVPTPRRAFRATPST
;
A
#
# COMPACT_ATOMS: atom_id res chain seq x y z
N ALA A 1 -21.91 36.81 -5.27
CA ALA A 1 -23.27 36.57 -4.74
C ALA A 1 -23.61 35.12 -5.07
N LEU A 2 -23.76 34.17 -4.16
CA LEU A 2 -24.19 34.18 -2.76
C LEU A 2 -23.15 33.52 -1.85
N VAL A 3 -22.97 34.13 -0.68
CA VAL A 3 -22.31 33.55 0.49
C VAL A 3 -23.32 32.61 1.15
N ASP A 4 -23.01 31.33 1.33
CA ASP A 4 -23.68 30.51 2.33
C ASP A 4 -22.63 29.83 3.22
N ARG A 5 -22.49 30.38 4.42
CA ARG A 5 -21.74 29.82 5.54
C ARG A 5 -22.60 28.72 6.16
N ARG A 6 -22.31 27.45 5.87
CA ARG A 6 -22.76 26.33 6.71
C ARG A 6 -21.60 25.37 6.95
N GLY A 7 -21.22 25.25 8.22
CA GLY A 7 -20.11 24.42 8.68
C GLY A 7 -20.33 22.94 8.45
N VAL A 8 -19.20 22.23 8.31
CA VAL A 8 -18.80 20.85 8.66
C VAL A 8 -19.79 19.66 8.51
N GLY A 9 -21.10 19.84 8.37
CA GLY A 9 -22.08 18.76 8.13
C GLY A 9 -22.57 18.59 6.68
N GLY A 10 -22.03 19.34 5.72
CA GLY A 10 -22.69 19.54 4.42
C GLY A 10 -22.38 18.54 3.29
N LYS A 11 -21.24 17.85 3.30
CA LYS A 11 -20.66 17.28 2.06
C LYS A 11 -20.70 15.77 1.90
N VAL A 12 -20.98 15.01 2.97
CA VAL A 12 -21.47 13.61 2.85
C VAL A 12 -22.94 13.59 2.39
N GLY A 13 -23.58 14.75 2.39
CA GLY A 13 -25.01 14.95 2.21
C GLY A 13 -25.65 14.33 0.96
N PRO A 14 -25.09 14.35 -0.27
CA PRO A 14 -25.82 13.90 -1.46
C PRO A 14 -25.87 12.38 -1.64
N ALA A 15 -24.75 11.69 -1.44
CA ALA A 15 -24.65 10.23 -1.52
C ALA A 15 -25.32 9.56 -0.31
N LEU A 16 -25.14 10.13 0.89
CA LEU A 16 -25.97 9.75 2.02
C LEU A 16 -27.43 10.17 1.80
N ARG A 17 -27.77 11.28 1.13
CA ARG A 17 -29.19 11.63 0.85
C ARG A 17 -29.87 10.64 -0.08
N HIS A 18 -29.20 10.00 -1.03
CA HIS A 18 -29.84 8.98 -1.86
C HIS A 18 -30.01 7.64 -1.13
N ALA A 19 -29.02 7.23 -0.33
CA ALA A 19 -29.12 6.02 0.49
C ALA A 19 -30.06 6.22 1.71
N VAL A 20 -30.04 7.42 2.30
CA VAL A 20 -30.97 7.91 3.33
C VAL A 20 -32.34 8.14 2.72
N ALA A 21 -32.53 8.65 1.50
CA ALA A 21 -33.87 8.78 0.89
C ALA A 21 -34.54 7.41 0.68
N GLY A 22 -33.77 6.39 0.30
CA GLY A 22 -34.26 5.00 0.18
C GLY A 22 -34.59 4.34 1.52
N THR A 23 -33.89 4.71 2.60
CA THR A 23 -34.13 4.17 3.96
C THR A 23 -35.12 5.01 4.77
N SER A 24 -35.12 6.33 4.62
CA SER A 24 -36.05 7.30 5.23
C SER A 24 -37.47 7.14 4.69
N GLY A 25 -37.62 6.74 3.42
CA GLY A 25 -38.90 6.36 2.83
C GLY A 25 -39.54 5.11 3.48
N ARG A 26 -38.77 4.28 4.18
CA ARG A 26 -39.25 3.07 4.91
C ARG A 26 -39.21 3.21 6.43
N LEU A 27 -38.30 4.03 6.96
CA LEU A 27 -38.15 4.32 8.39
C LEU A 27 -39.28 5.22 8.95
N GLY A 28 -39.72 6.22 8.17
CA GLY A 28 -40.79 7.13 8.58
C GLY A 28 -42.11 6.42 8.92
N PRO A 29 -42.64 5.54 8.04
CA PRO A 29 -43.85 4.77 8.32
C PRO A 29 -43.70 3.81 9.52
N GLY A 30 -42.53 3.18 9.68
CA GLY A 30 -42.26 2.24 10.77
C GLY A 30 -42.24 2.90 12.15
N LEU A 31 -41.61 4.07 12.27
CA LEU A 31 -41.59 4.87 13.50
C LEU A 31 -42.99 5.38 13.88
N VAL A 32 -43.78 5.80 12.89
CA VAL A 32 -45.18 6.21 13.09
C VAL A 32 -46.04 5.04 13.56
N LEU A 33 -45.86 3.84 12.99
CA LEU A 33 -46.55 2.61 13.41
C LEU A 33 -46.17 2.19 14.84
N CYS A 34 -44.89 2.30 15.24
CA CYS A 34 -44.46 2.01 16.61
C CYS A 34 -45.04 2.97 17.64
N LEU A 35 -45.10 4.27 17.32
CA LEU A 35 -45.75 5.29 18.16
C LEU A 35 -47.25 5.05 18.25
N ALA A 36 -47.91 4.75 17.13
CA ALA A 36 -49.34 4.43 17.09
C ALA A 36 -49.67 3.15 17.89
N ALA A 37 -48.82 2.12 17.82
CA ALA A 37 -48.97 0.89 18.58
C ALA A 37 -48.78 1.12 20.09
N GLY A 38 -47.80 1.92 20.50
CA GLY A 38 -47.59 2.27 21.90
C GLY A 38 -48.72 3.10 22.50
N VAL A 39 -49.24 4.08 21.74
CA VAL A 39 -50.43 4.86 22.12
C VAL A 39 -51.68 3.97 22.17
N GLY A 40 -51.87 3.11 21.18
CA GLY A 40 -52.99 2.16 21.13
C GLY A 40 -52.98 1.19 22.31
N LEU A 41 -51.80 0.67 22.71
CA LEU A 41 -51.67 -0.21 23.87
C LEU A 41 -51.93 0.54 25.19
N GLY A 42 -51.42 1.77 25.32
CA GLY A 42 -51.70 2.61 26.49
C GLY A 42 -53.19 2.91 26.66
N LEU A 43 -53.90 3.19 25.56
CA LEU A 43 -55.35 3.39 25.56
C LEU A 43 -56.12 2.10 25.86
N ALA A 44 -55.67 0.95 25.36
CA ALA A 44 -56.29 -0.35 25.64
C ALA A 44 -56.15 -0.77 27.11
N VAL A 45 -54.97 -0.56 27.71
CA VAL A 45 -54.72 -0.83 29.15
C VAL A 45 -55.55 0.09 30.04
N TRP A 46 -55.72 1.36 29.64
CA TRP A 46 -56.62 2.29 30.32
C TRP A 46 -58.09 1.85 30.25
N ALA A 47 -58.55 1.41 29.08
CA ALA A 47 -59.93 0.97 28.86
C ALA A 47 -60.30 -0.30 29.67
N TRP A 48 -59.32 -1.12 30.05
CA TRP A 48 -59.53 -2.35 30.83
C TRP A 48 -59.49 -2.14 32.37
N GLY A 49 -59.35 -0.89 32.84
CA GLY A 49 -59.66 -0.50 34.22
C GLY A 49 -58.71 -0.97 35.32
N GLY A 50 -57.57 -1.59 34.99
CA GLY A 50 -56.69 -2.25 35.97
C GLY A 50 -55.53 -1.42 36.52
N ALA A 51 -55.19 -0.26 35.93
CA ALA A 51 -54.01 0.53 36.30
C ALA A 51 -54.31 2.03 36.35
N ALA A 52 -53.58 2.77 37.20
CA ALA A 52 -53.66 4.22 37.23
C ALA A 52 -53.28 4.80 35.85
N PRO A 53 -53.97 5.86 35.35
CA PRO A 53 -53.81 6.35 33.97
C PRO A 53 -52.37 6.70 33.58
N TRP A 54 -51.59 7.20 34.55
CA TRP A 54 -50.19 7.55 34.34
C TRP A 54 -49.30 6.31 34.12
N ALA A 55 -49.60 5.17 34.76
CA ALA A 55 -48.82 3.95 34.63
C ALA A 55 -49.00 3.29 33.25
N ALA A 56 -50.22 3.31 32.71
CA ALA A 56 -50.51 2.85 31.35
C ALA A 56 -49.80 3.71 30.28
N LEU A 57 -49.76 5.03 30.50
CA LEU A 57 -49.09 5.96 29.60
C LEU A 57 -47.56 5.80 29.64
N VAL A 58 -46.98 5.60 30.82
CA VAL A 58 -45.54 5.30 30.98
C VAL A 58 -45.19 3.98 30.31
N ALA A 59 -45.96 2.91 30.56
CA ALA A 59 -45.71 1.60 29.95
C ALA A 59 -45.83 1.63 28.42
N GLY A 60 -46.86 2.29 27.88
CA GLY A 60 -47.03 2.48 26.43
C GLY A 60 -45.89 3.29 25.81
N THR A 61 -45.40 4.32 26.50
CA THR A 61 -44.27 5.14 26.06
C THR A 61 -42.96 4.33 26.07
N LEU A 62 -42.69 3.57 27.14
CA LEU A 62 -41.50 2.71 27.22
C LEU A 62 -41.51 1.64 26.13
N LEU A 63 -42.68 1.04 25.84
CA LEU A 63 -42.81 0.08 24.74
C LEU A 63 -42.61 0.75 23.37
N ALA A 64 -43.17 1.94 23.15
CA ALA A 64 -42.96 2.69 21.90
C ALA A 64 -41.47 3.01 21.68
N VAL A 65 -40.77 3.45 22.73
CA VAL A 65 -39.33 3.74 22.70
C VAL A 65 -38.54 2.45 22.43
N LEU A 66 -38.90 1.34 23.07
CA LEU A 66 -38.26 0.04 22.83
C LEU A 66 -38.45 -0.42 21.38
N LEU A 67 -39.66 -0.38 20.85
CA LEU A 67 -39.97 -0.76 19.47
C LEU A 67 -39.29 0.15 18.45
N ALA A 68 -39.29 1.46 18.68
CA ALA A 68 -38.56 2.41 17.86
C ALA A 68 -37.04 2.14 17.88
N GLY A 69 -36.49 1.81 19.06
CA GLY A 69 -35.10 1.38 19.21
C GLY A 69 -34.79 0.11 18.42
N ILE A 70 -35.67 -0.90 18.47
CA ILE A 70 -35.52 -2.14 17.70
C ILE A 70 -35.57 -1.87 16.20
N VAL A 71 -36.52 -1.06 15.72
CA VAL A 71 -36.63 -0.71 14.28
C VAL A 71 -35.41 0.09 13.82
N ALA A 72 -34.92 1.03 14.63
CA ALA A 72 -33.71 1.79 14.35
C ALA A 72 -32.48 0.88 14.25
N LEU A 73 -32.31 -0.05 15.21
CA LEU A 73 -31.23 -1.03 15.20
C LEU A 73 -31.32 -1.99 14.01
N ALA A 74 -32.51 -2.50 13.70
CA ALA A 74 -32.74 -3.38 12.55
C ALA A 74 -32.46 -2.67 11.22
N SER A 75 -32.82 -1.39 11.12
CA SER A 75 -32.56 -0.58 9.92
C SER A 75 -31.10 -0.22 9.77
N LEU A 76 -30.41 0.10 10.88
CA LEU A 76 -28.97 0.29 10.89
C LEU A 76 -28.24 -1.00 10.49
N TRP A 77 -28.65 -2.14 11.05
CA TRP A 77 -28.09 -3.45 10.70
C TRP A 77 -28.31 -3.78 9.23
N TRP A 78 -29.52 -3.55 8.70
CA TRP A 78 -29.81 -3.73 7.28
C TRP A 78 -28.96 -2.82 6.40
N PHE A 79 -28.83 -1.54 6.76
CA PHE A 79 -28.01 -0.57 6.04
C PHE A 79 -26.53 -1.00 6.02
N VAL A 80 -25.99 -1.40 7.17
CA VAL A 80 -24.61 -1.91 7.27
C VAL A 80 -24.45 -3.19 6.46
N ARG A 81 -25.37 -4.14 6.56
CA ARG A 81 -25.35 -5.40 5.80
C ARG A 81 -25.33 -5.13 4.29
N VAL A 82 -26.29 -4.36 3.78
CA VAL A 82 -26.37 -4.04 2.34
C VAL A 82 -25.17 -3.21 1.89
N GLY A 83 -24.69 -2.30 2.73
CA GLY A 83 -23.47 -1.53 2.48
C GLY A 83 -22.25 -2.44 2.31
N VAL A 84 -22.06 -3.38 3.23
CA VAL A 84 -20.97 -4.36 3.18
C VAL A 84 -21.09 -5.26 1.95
N GLU A 85 -22.28 -5.80 1.66
CA GLU A 85 -22.50 -6.65 0.48
C GLU A 85 -22.14 -5.89 -0.82
N ARG A 86 -22.61 -4.65 -0.96
CA ARG A 86 -22.26 -3.81 -2.10
C ARG A 86 -20.78 -3.46 -2.17
N MET A 87 -20.13 -3.24 -1.03
CA MET A 87 -18.68 -3.03 -1.01
C MET A 87 -17.95 -4.27 -1.49
N VAL A 88 -18.36 -5.48 -1.10
CA VAL A 88 -17.76 -6.74 -1.58
C VAL A 88 -17.88 -6.86 -3.10
N ASP A 89 -19.08 -6.63 -3.64
CA ASP A 89 -19.32 -6.66 -5.10
C ASP A 89 -18.55 -5.56 -5.85
N ASN A 90 -18.21 -4.49 -5.15
CA ASN A 90 -17.43 -3.37 -5.66
C ASN A 90 -15.92 -3.48 -5.37
N GLY A 91 -15.41 -4.66 -5.02
CA GLY A 91 -13.98 -4.84 -4.76
C GLY A 91 -13.50 -4.12 -3.50
N TYR A 92 -14.33 -4.10 -2.45
CA TYR A 92 -14.07 -3.52 -1.13
C TYR A 92 -13.87 -2.00 -1.09
N GLY A 93 -14.32 -1.27 -2.12
CA GLY A 93 -14.32 0.19 -2.18
C GLY A 93 -15.70 0.80 -2.42
N LEU A 94 -15.82 2.11 -2.23
CA LEU A 94 -17.02 2.88 -2.61
C LEU A 94 -17.04 3.20 -4.10
N VAL A 95 -15.87 3.41 -4.72
CA VAL A 95 -15.74 3.73 -6.15
C VAL A 95 -14.65 2.88 -6.82
N ARG A 96 -14.92 2.39 -8.04
CA ARG A 96 -13.90 1.68 -8.85
C ARG A 96 -12.89 2.61 -9.49
N GLY A 97 -13.25 3.89 -9.66
CA GLY A 97 -12.41 4.89 -10.31
C GLY A 97 -12.54 4.93 -11.84
N LEU A 98 -13.59 4.32 -12.40
CA LEU A 98 -13.97 4.45 -13.82
C LEU A 98 -15.28 5.21 -13.97
N THR A 99 -15.48 5.81 -15.13
CA THR A 99 -16.72 6.48 -15.47
C THR A 99 -17.81 5.42 -15.65
N ASP A 100 -18.90 5.56 -14.91
CA ASP A 100 -20.13 4.81 -15.15
C ASP A 100 -21.16 5.74 -15.84
N PRO A 101 -21.48 5.51 -17.13
CA PRO A 101 -22.49 6.28 -17.85
C PRO A 101 -23.89 6.17 -17.24
N ALA A 102 -24.20 5.05 -16.55
CA ALA A 102 -25.48 4.85 -15.89
C ALA A 102 -25.61 5.67 -14.59
N GLU A 103 -24.49 6.06 -13.98
CA GLU A 103 -24.45 6.89 -12.77
C GLU A 103 -24.25 8.39 -13.07
N GLY A 104 -24.21 8.79 -14.35
CA GLY A 104 -24.14 10.19 -14.78
C GLY A 104 -22.77 10.85 -14.58
N THR A 105 -21.70 10.06 -14.54
CA THR A 105 -20.32 10.55 -14.44
C THR A 105 -19.89 11.16 -15.77
N GLU A 106 -19.28 12.35 -15.78
CA GLU A 106 -18.76 12.94 -17.03
C GLU A 106 -17.58 12.10 -17.58
N PRO A 107 -17.54 11.82 -18.90
CA PRO A 107 -16.45 11.06 -19.52
C PRO A 107 -15.07 11.68 -19.24
N GLY A 108 -14.10 10.87 -18.82
CA GLY A 108 -12.74 11.33 -18.52
C GLY A 108 -12.57 11.99 -17.15
N GLY A 109 -13.64 12.16 -16.38
CA GLY A 109 -13.59 12.73 -15.02
C GLY A 109 -13.25 11.72 -13.93
N ALA A 110 -13.32 10.42 -14.21
CA ALA A 110 -13.04 9.38 -13.22
C ALA A 110 -11.53 9.21 -12.96
N LEU A 111 -11.18 8.85 -11.72
CA LEU A 111 -9.79 8.82 -11.24
C LEU A 111 -8.83 8.06 -12.17
N THR A 112 -9.15 6.83 -12.56
CA THR A 112 -8.25 6.01 -13.38
C THR A 112 -8.14 6.55 -14.81
N GLU A 113 -9.22 7.09 -15.37
CA GLU A 113 -9.23 7.71 -16.70
C GLU A 113 -8.39 8.98 -16.71
N TRP A 114 -8.66 9.89 -15.76
CA TRP A 114 -7.90 11.12 -15.56
C TRP A 114 -6.41 10.84 -15.33
N LEU A 115 -6.07 9.84 -14.50
CA LEU A 115 -4.67 9.43 -14.29
C LEU A 115 -4.03 8.94 -15.60
N THR A 116 -4.75 8.11 -16.37
CA THR A 116 -4.23 7.60 -17.64
C THR A 116 -3.99 8.75 -18.62
N ASP A 117 -4.99 9.62 -18.81
CA ASP A 117 -4.91 10.78 -19.71
C ASP A 117 -3.80 11.76 -19.29
N THR A 118 -3.68 12.05 -17.99
CA THR A 118 -2.68 12.97 -17.46
C THR A 118 -1.27 12.41 -17.64
N LEU A 119 -1.04 11.13 -17.32
CA LEU A 119 0.26 10.49 -17.50
C LEU A 119 0.67 10.45 -18.98
N ASP A 120 -0.25 10.07 -19.87
CA ASP A 120 0.00 10.01 -21.31
C ASP A 120 0.33 11.41 -21.87
N ALA A 121 -0.41 12.44 -21.43
CA ALA A 121 -0.22 13.82 -21.85
C ALA A 121 1.11 14.41 -21.35
N VAL A 122 1.47 14.19 -20.07
CA VAL A 122 2.75 14.64 -19.49
C VAL A 122 3.94 13.96 -20.18
N ALA A 123 3.80 12.70 -20.56
CA ALA A 123 4.81 11.98 -21.34
C ALA A 123 4.87 12.40 -22.83
N GLY A 124 3.95 13.25 -23.30
CA GLY A 124 3.90 13.71 -24.68
C GLY A 124 3.53 12.62 -25.68
N LEU A 125 2.76 11.61 -25.25
CA LEU A 125 2.38 10.48 -26.09
C LEU A 125 1.24 10.84 -27.06
N PRO A 126 1.20 10.22 -28.26
CA PRO A 126 0.07 10.40 -29.17
C PRO A 126 -1.21 9.81 -28.60
N ALA A 127 -2.35 10.37 -28.99
CA ALA A 127 -3.67 9.91 -28.56
C ALA A 127 -3.86 8.41 -28.82
N GLY A 128 -4.32 7.70 -27.79
CA GLY A 128 -4.60 6.25 -27.85
C GLY A 128 -3.43 5.34 -27.46
N ARG A 129 -2.20 5.85 -27.40
CA ARG A 129 -1.07 5.12 -26.78
C ARG A 129 -1.13 5.29 -25.26
N VAL A 130 -0.72 4.25 -24.53
CA VAL A 130 -0.60 4.29 -23.07
C VAL A 130 0.88 4.28 -22.67
N LEU A 131 1.24 5.10 -21.69
CA LEU A 131 2.60 5.15 -21.15
C LEU A 131 2.95 3.83 -20.46
N THR A 132 4.03 3.17 -20.89
CA THR A 132 4.54 1.94 -20.24
C THR A 132 5.80 2.18 -19.43
N PHE A 133 6.17 1.24 -18.55
CA PHE A 133 7.47 1.31 -17.84
C PHE A 133 8.65 1.29 -18.82
N GLY A 134 8.53 0.60 -19.96
CA GLY A 134 9.57 0.57 -20.98
C GLY A 134 9.82 1.94 -21.62
N ASP A 135 8.78 2.78 -21.74
CA ASP A 135 8.95 4.16 -22.17
C ASP A 135 9.78 4.98 -21.17
N LEU A 136 9.60 4.75 -19.87
CA LEU A 136 10.37 5.38 -18.80
C LEU A 136 11.82 4.89 -18.75
N TRP A 137 12.04 3.60 -18.97
CA TRP A 137 13.37 2.98 -18.92
C TRP A 137 14.24 3.36 -20.11
N GLY A 138 13.65 3.44 -21.30
CA GLY A 138 14.37 3.61 -22.56
C GLY A 138 14.80 2.28 -23.19
N PRO A 139 15.12 2.28 -24.50
CA PRO A 139 15.23 1.04 -25.30
C PRO A 139 16.37 0.13 -24.85
N GLU A 140 17.51 0.69 -24.43
CA GLU A 140 18.67 -0.07 -23.97
C GLU A 140 18.37 -0.80 -22.65
N ALA A 141 17.81 -0.10 -21.67
CA ALA A 141 17.39 -0.67 -20.40
C ALA A 141 16.30 -1.73 -20.56
N VAL A 142 15.38 -1.55 -21.51
CA VAL A 142 14.37 -2.57 -21.85
C VAL A 142 15.05 -3.84 -22.37
N GLU A 143 16.03 -3.73 -23.25
CA GLU A 143 16.76 -4.88 -23.78
C GLU A 143 17.58 -5.57 -22.69
N GLN A 144 18.31 -4.80 -21.86
CA GLN A 144 19.01 -5.32 -20.69
C GLN A 144 18.07 -6.10 -19.76
N HIS A 145 16.93 -5.50 -19.41
CA HIS A 145 15.97 -6.11 -18.51
C HIS A 145 15.27 -7.33 -19.12
N ARG A 146 15.02 -7.36 -20.42
CA ARG A 146 14.43 -8.54 -21.09
C ARG A 146 15.38 -9.73 -21.13
N ARG A 147 16.70 -9.49 -21.06
CA ARG A 147 17.71 -10.55 -20.87
C ARG A 147 17.64 -11.14 -19.46
N LEU A 148 17.27 -10.32 -18.47
CA LEU A 148 16.97 -10.80 -17.11
C LEU A 148 15.81 -11.80 -17.18
N ARG A 149 16.11 -13.06 -16.92
CA ARG A 149 15.09 -14.11 -16.84
C ARG A 149 14.31 -13.98 -15.53
N LEU A 150 13.33 -13.08 -15.50
CA LEU A 150 12.40 -12.97 -14.39
C LEU A 150 11.48 -14.19 -14.35
N GLY A 151 11.53 -14.97 -13.27
CA GLY A 151 10.45 -15.89 -12.90
C GLY A 151 10.26 -17.14 -13.78
N SER A 152 11.06 -18.16 -13.53
CA SER A 152 10.63 -19.49 -13.06
C SER A 152 11.84 -20.13 -12.40
N ALA A 153 11.65 -20.93 -11.35
CA ALA A 153 12.73 -21.71 -10.73
C ALA A 153 13.64 -22.31 -11.82
N GLU A 154 14.97 -22.25 -11.62
CA GLU A 154 16.04 -22.64 -12.57
C GLU A 154 16.58 -21.55 -13.50
N ARG A 155 17.23 -20.54 -12.91
CA ARG A 155 18.63 -20.15 -13.21
C ARG A 155 18.97 -18.93 -12.37
N VAL A 156 20.15 -18.96 -11.76
CA VAL A 156 20.76 -17.79 -11.09
C VAL A 156 20.86 -16.69 -12.14
N VAL A 157 20.20 -15.55 -11.90
CA VAL A 157 20.44 -14.35 -12.71
C VAL A 157 21.89 -13.96 -12.48
N ASP A 158 22.66 -13.76 -13.54
CA ASP A 158 24.05 -13.32 -13.41
C ASP A 158 24.05 -11.95 -12.71
N PRO A 159 24.74 -11.80 -11.56
CA PRO A 159 24.83 -10.50 -10.87
C PRO A 159 25.29 -9.37 -11.79
N VAL A 160 26.14 -9.68 -12.78
CA VAL A 160 26.63 -8.71 -13.78
C VAL A 160 25.49 -8.21 -14.67
N GLU A 161 24.53 -9.07 -15.03
CA GLU A 161 23.37 -8.66 -15.83
C GLU A 161 22.41 -7.76 -15.02
N ILE A 162 22.29 -7.99 -13.71
CA ILE A 162 21.50 -7.12 -12.82
C ILE A 162 22.17 -5.74 -12.71
N GLU A 163 23.49 -5.71 -12.51
CA GLU A 163 24.27 -4.48 -12.43
C GLU A 163 24.23 -3.66 -13.73
N ALA A 164 24.05 -4.33 -14.88
CA ALA A 164 23.96 -3.68 -16.17
C ALA A 164 22.63 -2.92 -16.39
N PHE A 165 21.55 -3.25 -15.66
CA PHE A 165 20.25 -2.60 -15.83
C PHE A 165 20.30 -1.13 -15.40
N SER A 166 20.18 -0.22 -16.37
CA SER A 166 20.30 1.23 -16.14
C SER A 166 19.15 2.00 -16.81
N PRO A 167 17.96 2.07 -16.18
CA PRO A 167 16.82 2.83 -16.73
C PRO A 167 17.04 4.34 -16.66
N ARG A 168 16.47 5.09 -17.61
CA ARG A 168 16.46 6.57 -17.56
C ARG A 168 15.62 7.11 -16.41
N VAL A 169 14.45 6.51 -16.20
CA VAL A 169 13.55 6.79 -15.08
C VAL A 169 13.09 5.45 -14.50
N ASP A 170 13.53 5.13 -13.29
CA ASP A 170 13.06 3.96 -12.56
C ASP A 170 11.87 4.33 -11.67
N LEU A 171 10.66 4.23 -12.22
CA LEU A 171 9.46 4.36 -11.41
C LEU A 171 9.20 3.06 -10.67
N GLN A 172 9.23 3.12 -9.33
CA GLN A 172 8.77 2.02 -8.48
C GLN A 172 7.61 2.49 -7.62
N VAL A 173 6.59 1.64 -7.49
CA VAL A 173 5.45 1.88 -6.60
C VAL A 173 5.22 0.68 -5.72
N MET A 174 4.64 0.91 -4.55
CA MET A 174 4.33 -0.13 -3.59
C MET A 174 2.84 -0.45 -3.61
N THR A 175 2.50 -1.72 -3.48
CA THR A 175 1.11 -2.19 -3.32
C THR A 175 1.06 -3.33 -2.33
N THR A 176 -0.05 -3.46 -1.61
CA THR A 176 -0.22 -4.48 -0.57
C THR A 176 -1.16 -5.57 -1.05
N CYS A 177 -0.70 -6.81 -1.10
CA CYS A 177 -1.58 -7.95 -1.37
C CYS A 177 -2.21 -8.41 -0.04
N LEU A 178 -3.49 -8.12 0.14
CA LEU A 178 -4.24 -8.46 1.36
C LEU A 178 -4.35 -9.98 1.55
N SER A 179 -4.55 -10.71 0.44
CA SER A 179 -4.72 -12.17 0.47
C SER A 179 -3.42 -12.92 0.81
N LEU A 180 -2.27 -12.40 0.37
CA LEU A 180 -0.95 -12.95 0.69
C LEU A 180 -0.29 -12.28 1.90
N ARG A 181 -0.98 -11.31 2.52
CA ARG A 181 -0.57 -10.57 3.74
C ARG A 181 0.84 -9.98 3.65
N ARG A 182 1.19 -9.42 2.49
CA ARG A 182 2.53 -8.84 2.28
C ARG A 182 2.54 -7.72 1.25
N PRO A 183 3.49 -6.78 1.37
CA PRO A 183 3.74 -5.80 0.34
C PRO A 183 4.45 -6.40 -0.88
N TYR A 184 4.32 -5.70 -1.99
CA TYR A 184 5.04 -5.92 -3.24
C TYR A 184 5.48 -4.58 -3.82
N THR A 185 6.68 -4.57 -4.39
CA THR A 185 7.08 -3.52 -5.32
C THR A 185 6.53 -3.83 -6.71
N PHE A 186 6.22 -2.77 -7.46
CA PHE A 186 5.73 -2.82 -8.81
C PHE A 186 6.60 -1.92 -9.70
N PRO A 187 7.01 -2.38 -10.90
CA PRO A 187 6.58 -3.61 -11.57
C PRO A 187 7.07 -4.89 -10.89
N PHE A 188 6.24 -5.94 -10.91
CA PHE A 188 6.55 -7.17 -10.17
C PHE A 188 7.79 -7.87 -10.74
N THR A 189 8.66 -8.32 -9.86
CA THR A 189 9.81 -9.20 -10.20
C THR A 189 9.42 -10.68 -10.30
N THR A 190 8.17 -11.01 -9.97
CA THR A 190 7.62 -12.36 -9.99
C THR A 190 6.57 -12.52 -11.09
N ARG A 191 6.41 -13.76 -11.59
CA ARG A 191 5.42 -14.13 -12.62
C ARG A 191 4.25 -14.97 -12.09
N ILE A 192 4.05 -14.97 -10.77
CA ILE A 192 2.98 -15.76 -10.12
C ILE A 192 1.59 -15.17 -10.34
N PHE A 193 1.50 -13.87 -10.66
CA PHE A 193 0.23 -13.18 -10.79
C PHE A 193 -0.32 -13.25 -12.22
N HIS A 194 -1.62 -13.51 -12.27
CA HIS A 194 -2.42 -13.60 -13.46
C HIS A 194 -3.59 -12.63 -13.35
N TRP A 195 -4.17 -12.27 -14.48
CA TRP A 195 -5.29 -11.33 -14.57
C TRP A 195 -6.34 -11.83 -15.55
N CYS A 196 -7.55 -11.29 -15.45
CA CYS A 196 -8.67 -11.61 -16.33
C CYS A 196 -9.10 -10.32 -17.05
N PRO A 197 -9.07 -10.27 -18.39
CA PRO A 197 -9.47 -9.09 -19.15
C PRO A 197 -10.89 -8.61 -18.83
N THR A 198 -11.83 -9.54 -18.74
CA THR A 198 -13.23 -9.23 -18.41
C THR A 198 -13.39 -8.69 -16.99
N CYS A 199 -12.64 -9.21 -16.01
CA CYS A 199 -12.62 -8.60 -14.68
C CYS A 199 -12.06 -7.18 -14.77
N TRP A 200 -10.87 -7.01 -15.33
CA TRP A 200 -10.15 -5.73 -15.33
C TRP A 200 -10.80 -4.62 -16.15
N ALA A 201 -11.71 -4.94 -17.08
CA ALA A 201 -12.54 -3.97 -17.77
C ALA A 201 -13.38 -3.10 -16.80
N GLY A 202 -13.65 -3.57 -15.58
CA GLY A 202 -14.31 -2.79 -14.53
C GLY A 202 -13.38 -1.90 -13.68
N TRP A 203 -12.06 -1.95 -13.89
CA TRP A 203 -11.05 -1.22 -13.10
C TRP A 203 -10.16 -0.32 -13.95
N PHE A 204 -9.97 -0.63 -15.24
CA PHE A 204 -9.09 0.10 -16.15
C PHE A 204 -9.79 0.54 -17.44
N PRO A 205 -9.37 1.68 -18.03
CA PRO A 205 -9.91 2.13 -19.30
C PRO A 205 -9.70 1.11 -20.42
N PRO A 206 -10.58 1.05 -21.44
CA PRO A 206 -10.51 0.06 -22.52
C PRO A 206 -9.14 0.00 -23.23
N ARG A 207 -8.49 1.15 -23.44
CA ARG A 207 -7.17 1.22 -24.08
C ARG A 207 -6.05 0.59 -23.25
N VAL A 208 -6.15 0.67 -21.91
CA VAL A 208 -5.20 0.03 -20.99
C VAL A 208 -5.38 -1.48 -21.02
N VAL A 209 -6.64 -1.95 -20.99
CA VAL A 209 -6.95 -3.38 -21.10
C VAL A 209 -6.48 -3.95 -22.43
N ALA A 210 -6.73 -3.25 -23.54
CA ALA A 210 -6.28 -3.66 -24.87
C ALA A 210 -4.74 -3.76 -24.96
N ALA A 211 -4.01 -2.76 -24.46
CA ALA A 211 -2.56 -2.78 -24.43
C ALA A 211 -2.01 -3.95 -23.58
N LEU A 212 -2.65 -4.24 -22.43
CA LEU A 212 -2.29 -5.39 -21.61
C LEU A 212 -2.58 -6.72 -22.33
N GLU A 213 -3.72 -6.85 -23.03
CA GLU A 213 -4.05 -8.06 -23.78
C GLU A 213 -3.04 -8.32 -24.91
N GLU A 214 -2.65 -7.28 -25.65
CA GLU A 214 -1.66 -7.34 -26.72
C GLU A 214 -0.28 -7.77 -26.19
N ALA A 215 0.16 -7.20 -25.07
CA ALA A 215 1.48 -7.48 -24.50
C ALA A 215 1.56 -8.79 -23.68
N SER A 216 0.42 -9.33 -23.23
CA SER A 216 0.38 -10.51 -22.35
C SER A 216 0.19 -11.82 -23.08
N LYS A 217 0.56 -12.92 -22.43
CA LYS A 217 0.30 -14.29 -22.89
C LYS A 217 -0.77 -14.96 -22.04
N PRO A 218 -1.55 -15.89 -22.59
CA PRO A 218 -2.41 -16.74 -21.77
C PRO A 218 -1.63 -17.49 -20.68
N ALA A 219 -2.28 -17.78 -19.56
CA ALA A 219 -1.72 -18.61 -18.50
C ALA A 219 -1.18 -19.93 -19.09
N HIS A 220 0.03 -20.33 -18.66
CA HIS A 220 0.56 -21.62 -19.09
C HIS A 220 -0.30 -22.75 -18.54
N PRO A 221 -0.65 -23.77 -19.36
CA PRO A 221 -1.35 -24.94 -18.87
C PRO A 221 -0.56 -25.62 -17.75
N GLN A 222 -1.20 -25.82 -16.61
CA GLN A 222 -0.61 -26.49 -15.45
C GLN A 222 -1.35 -27.80 -15.20
N ARG A 223 -0.64 -28.76 -14.60
CA ARG A 223 -1.20 -30.06 -14.22
C ARG A 223 -0.88 -30.34 -12.76
N GLN A 224 -1.74 -31.14 -12.15
CA GLN A 224 -1.55 -31.73 -10.83
C GLN A 224 -1.87 -33.23 -10.91
N ARG A 225 -1.45 -34.00 -9.91
CA ARG A 225 -1.85 -35.40 -9.80
C ARG A 225 -3.11 -35.53 -8.95
N ILE A 226 -4.12 -36.22 -9.48
CA ILE A 226 -5.31 -36.65 -8.74
C ILE A 226 -5.38 -38.17 -8.91
N ASP A 227 -5.35 -38.90 -7.80
CA ASP A 227 -5.30 -40.37 -7.79
C ASP A 227 -4.17 -40.96 -8.66
N GLY A 228 -3.04 -40.25 -8.73
CA GLY A 228 -1.86 -40.63 -9.54
C GLY A 228 -1.90 -40.16 -11.00
N GLU A 229 -3.04 -39.66 -11.48
CA GLU A 229 -3.23 -39.28 -12.88
C GLU A 229 -2.98 -37.76 -13.14
N PRO A 230 -2.24 -37.39 -14.21
CA PRO A 230 -1.98 -36.00 -14.58
C PRO A 230 -3.24 -35.25 -15.05
N THR A 231 -3.90 -34.55 -14.12
CA THR A 231 -5.14 -33.81 -14.38
C THR A 231 -4.84 -32.32 -14.66
N PRO A 232 -5.40 -31.72 -15.73
CA PRO A 232 -5.21 -30.30 -16.01
C PRO A 232 -5.87 -29.43 -14.94
N ILE A 233 -5.16 -28.39 -14.52
CA ILE A 233 -5.71 -27.35 -13.64
C ILE A 233 -6.48 -26.36 -14.53
N PRO A 234 -7.76 -26.07 -14.26
CA PRO A 234 -8.53 -25.10 -15.03
C PRO A 234 -7.83 -23.74 -15.09
N ASP A 235 -7.62 -23.20 -16.29
CA ASP A 235 -6.91 -21.93 -16.56
C ASP A 235 -7.86 -20.78 -16.92
N HIS A 236 -9.17 -20.96 -16.73
CA HIS A 236 -10.18 -19.93 -16.92
C HIS A 236 -10.45 -19.16 -15.63
N CYS A 237 -10.92 -17.93 -15.77
CA CYS A 237 -11.36 -17.11 -14.65
C CYS A 237 -12.60 -17.75 -14.01
N PRO A 238 -12.60 -18.04 -12.69
CA PRO A 238 -13.78 -18.55 -12.00
C PRO A 238 -15.02 -17.65 -12.09
N HIS A 239 -14.83 -16.32 -12.18
CA HIS A 239 -15.93 -15.37 -12.37
C HIS A 239 -16.42 -15.29 -13.82
N HIS A 240 -15.58 -15.68 -14.79
CA HIS A 240 -15.86 -15.62 -16.22
C HIS A 240 -15.40 -16.91 -16.92
N PRO A 241 -16.20 -18.00 -16.88
CA PRO A 241 -15.78 -19.32 -17.34
C PRO A 241 -15.32 -19.40 -18.80
N GLY A 242 -15.77 -18.46 -19.66
CA GLY A 242 -15.35 -18.36 -21.06
C GLY A 242 -14.04 -17.58 -21.28
N THR A 243 -13.47 -16.98 -20.23
CA THR A 243 -12.29 -16.12 -20.32
C THR A 243 -11.09 -16.81 -19.69
N ARG A 244 -10.07 -17.10 -20.51
CA ARG A 244 -8.79 -17.63 -20.02
C ARG A 244 -8.02 -16.57 -19.24
N LEU A 245 -7.44 -16.96 -18.10
CA LEU A 245 -6.52 -16.11 -17.36
C LEU A 245 -5.27 -15.83 -18.19
N ARG A 246 -4.71 -14.63 -18.03
CA ARG A 246 -3.48 -14.19 -18.70
C ARG A 246 -2.40 -13.91 -17.68
N GLN A 247 -1.15 -14.17 -18.04
CA GLN A 247 -0.02 -13.67 -17.28
C GLN A 247 0.03 -12.15 -17.37
N LEU A 248 0.58 -11.49 -16.35
CA LEU A 248 0.99 -10.10 -16.56
C LEU A 248 2.06 -10.03 -17.67
N PRO A 249 2.06 -8.97 -18.49
CA PRO A 249 3.10 -8.79 -19.49
C PRO A 249 4.47 -8.58 -18.83
N HIS A 250 5.53 -8.62 -19.63
CA HIS A 250 6.87 -8.26 -19.15
C HIS A 250 6.84 -6.84 -18.55
N PRO A 251 7.56 -6.56 -17.43
CA PRO A 251 7.56 -5.25 -16.78
C PRO A 251 7.63 -4.03 -17.71
N SER A 252 8.50 -4.07 -18.73
CA SER A 252 8.62 -2.99 -19.73
C SER A 252 7.35 -2.68 -20.53
N ASP A 253 6.46 -3.66 -20.64
CA ASP A 253 5.28 -3.57 -21.52
C ASP A 253 4.00 -3.29 -20.70
N VAL A 254 4.13 -3.19 -19.37
CA VAL A 254 3.02 -2.87 -18.47
C VAL A 254 2.74 -1.37 -18.53
N PRO A 255 1.47 -0.94 -18.70
CA PRO A 255 1.10 0.47 -18.58
C PRO A 255 1.35 0.99 -17.15
N VAL A 256 1.93 2.19 -17.02
CA VAL A 256 2.28 2.82 -15.74
C VAL A 256 1.06 2.99 -14.84
N VAL A 257 -0.10 3.33 -15.42
CA VAL A 257 -1.35 3.50 -14.67
C VAL A 257 -1.78 2.24 -13.91
N VAL A 258 -1.36 1.04 -14.35
CA VAL A 258 -1.64 -0.21 -13.62
C VAL A 258 -0.93 -0.19 -12.26
N GLY A 259 0.35 0.17 -12.23
CA GLY A 259 1.11 0.29 -11.00
C GLY A 259 0.55 1.37 -10.08
N VAL A 260 0.26 2.55 -10.64
CA VAL A 260 -0.31 3.68 -9.89
C VAL A 260 -1.68 3.30 -9.30
N ARG A 261 -2.55 2.64 -10.07
CA ARG A 261 -3.89 2.23 -9.61
C ARG A 261 -3.84 1.15 -8.53
N LEU A 262 -2.89 0.21 -8.63
CA LEU A 262 -2.62 -0.78 -7.57
C LEU A 262 -2.13 -0.11 -6.29
N SER A 263 -1.31 0.94 -6.41
CA SER A 263 -0.76 1.70 -5.29
C SER A 263 -1.77 2.63 -4.62
N LEU A 264 -2.74 3.19 -5.37
CA LEU A 264 -3.78 4.14 -4.90
C LEU A 264 -5.13 3.48 -4.52
N SER A 265 -5.14 2.19 -4.24
CA SER A 265 -6.36 1.43 -3.90
C SER A 265 -6.73 1.59 -2.41
N PHE A 266 -6.98 2.85 -1.99
CA PHE A 266 -7.23 3.21 -0.60
C PHE A 266 -8.43 2.44 -0.01
N PRO A 267 -8.22 1.63 1.03
CA PRO A 267 -9.25 0.75 1.59
C PRO A 267 -10.56 1.45 1.88
N GLY A 268 -11.67 0.86 1.43
CA GLY A 268 -13.00 1.38 1.69
C GLY A 268 -13.40 2.58 0.83
N VAL A 269 -12.47 3.30 0.19
CA VAL A 269 -12.79 4.42 -0.70
C VAL A 269 -12.63 4.00 -2.16
N VAL A 270 -11.41 3.64 -2.55
CA VAL A 270 -11.08 3.22 -3.92
C VAL A 270 -10.95 1.71 -3.94
N SER A 271 -11.69 1.05 -4.84
CA SER A 271 -11.74 -0.42 -4.90
C SER A 271 -10.36 -1.06 -5.04
N ALA A 272 -10.13 -2.12 -4.28
CA ALA A 272 -9.00 -3.02 -4.46
C ALA A 272 -9.04 -3.67 -5.85
N VAL A 273 -7.87 -3.98 -6.40
CA VAL A 273 -7.74 -4.58 -7.73
C VAL A 273 -7.61 -6.10 -7.59
N PRO A 274 -8.49 -6.90 -8.22
CA PRO A 274 -8.42 -8.35 -8.15
C PRO A 274 -7.36 -8.90 -9.12
N MET A 275 -6.62 -9.90 -8.67
CA MET A 275 -5.70 -10.71 -9.48
C MET A 275 -5.87 -12.19 -9.14
N TRP A 276 -5.14 -13.06 -9.84
CA TRP A 276 -5.21 -14.50 -9.67
C TRP A 276 -3.82 -15.10 -9.45
N VAL A 277 -3.71 -16.03 -8.51
CA VAL A 277 -2.49 -16.82 -8.30
C VAL A 277 -2.82 -18.30 -8.35
N LEU A 278 -1.89 -19.10 -8.86
CA LEU A 278 -2.00 -20.55 -8.74
C LEU A 278 -1.61 -20.98 -7.31
N ASP A 279 -2.61 -21.34 -6.51
CA ASP A 279 -2.40 -21.80 -5.13
C ASP A 279 -1.90 -23.25 -5.13
N ARG A 280 -0.58 -23.40 -4.95
CA ARG A 280 0.10 -24.69 -4.73
C ARG A 280 0.39 -24.98 -3.26
N TYR A 281 -0.06 -24.12 -2.34
CA TYR A 281 0.15 -24.33 -0.91
C TYR A 281 -0.77 -25.44 -0.37
N ARG A 282 -1.93 -25.64 -1.00
CA ARG A 282 -2.83 -26.76 -0.70
C ARG A 282 -2.24 -28.10 -1.14
N ALA A 283 -2.75 -29.18 -0.56
CA ALA A 283 -2.41 -30.55 -0.97
C ALA A 283 -2.61 -30.72 -2.49
N GLU A 284 -1.68 -31.46 -3.11
CA GLU A 284 -1.76 -31.81 -4.53
C GLU A 284 -3.12 -32.47 -4.84
N GLY A 285 -3.74 -32.08 -5.94
CA GLY A 285 -5.13 -32.40 -6.30
C GLY A 285 -6.14 -31.28 -5.98
N ASN A 286 -5.78 -30.35 -5.09
CA ASN A 286 -6.58 -29.16 -4.78
C ASN A 286 -5.97 -27.84 -5.30
N TRP A 287 -4.94 -27.92 -6.15
CA TRP A 287 -4.34 -26.74 -6.75
C TRP A 287 -5.32 -26.09 -7.72
N ALA A 288 -5.49 -24.78 -7.60
CA ALA A 288 -6.40 -24.01 -8.42
C ALA A 288 -5.96 -22.54 -8.45
N TYR A 289 -6.42 -21.80 -9.46
CA TYR A 289 -6.31 -20.35 -9.44
C TYR A 289 -7.24 -19.78 -8.36
N ARG A 290 -6.69 -18.92 -7.51
CA ARG A 290 -7.41 -18.23 -6.43
C ARG A 290 -7.27 -16.73 -6.61
N GLU A 291 -8.37 -16.04 -6.34
CA GLU A 291 -8.43 -14.60 -6.37
C GLU A 291 -7.60 -14.03 -5.22
N VAL A 292 -6.81 -13.02 -5.52
CA VAL A 292 -6.05 -12.24 -4.55
C VAL A 292 -6.33 -10.75 -4.75
N TRP A 293 -6.36 -10.01 -3.65
CA TRP A 293 -6.74 -8.60 -3.66
C TRP A 293 -5.55 -7.70 -3.36
N PHE A 294 -5.33 -6.73 -4.24
CA PHE A 294 -4.32 -5.69 -4.07
C PHE A 294 -4.96 -4.38 -3.64
N SER A 295 -4.40 -3.80 -2.59
CA SER A 295 -4.80 -2.53 -2.01
C SER A 295 -3.60 -1.60 -1.89
N ASP A 296 -3.83 -0.43 -1.31
CA ASP A 296 -2.89 0.68 -1.20
C ASP A 296 -1.52 0.25 -0.65
N GLY A 297 -0.45 0.84 -1.20
CA GLY A 297 0.92 0.61 -0.73
C GLY A 297 1.14 1.12 0.70
N GLY A 298 0.50 2.25 1.02
CA GLY A 298 0.55 2.92 2.30
C GLY A 298 0.00 2.10 3.46
N LEU A 299 -0.65 0.94 3.22
CA LEU A 299 -1.06 0.03 4.29
C LEU A 299 0.08 -0.61 5.07
N THR A 300 1.27 -0.70 4.49
CA THR A 300 2.41 -1.43 5.09
C THR A 300 3.68 -0.60 5.20
N SER A 301 3.78 0.50 4.46
CA SER A 301 4.74 1.58 4.66
C SER A 301 4.23 2.79 3.88
N ASN A 302 3.98 3.90 4.57
CA ASN A 302 3.56 5.16 3.95
C ASN A 302 4.75 5.90 3.33
N PHE A 303 5.97 5.62 3.80
CA PHE A 303 7.18 6.29 3.39
C PHE A 303 8.33 5.30 3.17
N PRO A 304 8.29 4.50 2.09
CA PRO A 304 9.20 3.38 1.92
C PRO A 304 10.56 3.81 1.35
N LEU A 305 11.24 4.66 2.11
CA LEU A 305 12.52 5.29 1.79
C LEU A 305 13.61 4.28 1.42
N GLU A 306 13.53 3.10 2.03
CA GLU A 306 14.46 1.98 1.85
C GLU A 306 14.47 1.37 0.44
N PHE A 307 13.41 1.51 -0.37
CA PHE A 307 13.43 1.02 -1.76
C PHE A 307 14.32 1.86 -2.66
N PHE A 308 14.49 3.14 -2.33
CA PHE A 308 15.25 4.12 -3.11
C PHE A 308 16.58 4.48 -2.43
N ASP A 309 17.00 3.68 -1.44
CA ASP A 309 18.16 3.95 -0.61
C ASP A 309 19.13 2.78 -0.62
N ALA A 310 20.43 3.10 -0.65
CA ALA A 310 21.51 2.14 -0.55
C ALA A 310 22.37 2.46 0.68
N PRO A 311 23.02 1.47 1.33
CA PRO A 311 23.93 1.74 2.44
C PRO A 311 24.99 2.78 2.08
N LEU A 312 25.57 2.65 0.89
CA LEU A 312 26.47 3.62 0.26
C LEU A 312 25.79 4.16 -1.01
N PRO A 313 25.09 5.31 -0.93
CA PRO A 313 24.32 5.81 -2.06
C PRO A 313 25.22 6.43 -3.15
N GLY A 314 24.92 6.09 -4.41
CA GLY A 314 25.59 6.67 -5.59
C GLY A 314 25.03 8.02 -6.02
N HIS A 315 23.83 8.37 -5.56
CA HIS A 315 23.12 9.61 -5.86
C HIS A 315 22.37 10.09 -4.60
N PRO A 316 22.03 11.39 -4.50
CA PRO A 316 21.13 11.86 -3.45
C PRO A 316 19.74 11.25 -3.63
N THR A 317 19.07 10.98 -2.51
CA THR A 317 17.67 10.52 -2.49
C THR A 317 16.88 11.41 -1.55
N PHE A 318 15.90 12.14 -2.07
CA PHE A 318 15.07 13.04 -1.27
C PHE A 318 13.71 12.42 -0.97
N GLY A 319 13.18 12.75 0.20
CA GLY A 319 11.85 12.33 0.62
C GLY A 319 11.00 13.53 1.00
N VAL A 320 9.74 13.53 0.59
CA VAL A 320 8.77 14.58 0.91
C VAL A 320 7.62 13.94 1.67
N THR A 321 7.48 14.26 2.95
CA THR A 321 6.35 13.80 3.77
C THR A 321 5.36 14.93 3.99
N LEU A 322 4.07 14.59 4.06
CA LEU A 322 2.99 15.54 4.31
C LEU A 322 2.51 15.38 5.75
N GLU A 323 2.45 16.48 6.51
CA GLU A 323 2.05 16.47 7.93
C GLU A 323 1.06 17.58 8.24
N ALA A 324 0.34 17.46 9.36
CA ALA A 324 -0.47 18.54 9.89
C ALA A 324 0.40 19.71 10.40
N PRO A 325 -0.12 20.95 10.53
CA PRO A 325 0.63 22.07 11.09
C PRO A 325 1.16 21.76 12.50
N HIS A 326 2.31 22.31 12.87
CA HIS A 326 2.89 22.11 14.20
C HIS A 326 2.23 23.05 15.22
N PRO A 327 1.83 22.58 16.42
CA PRO A 327 1.13 23.42 17.41
C PRO A 327 1.95 24.64 17.84
N ASP A 328 3.26 24.47 18.03
CA ASP A 328 4.15 25.57 18.46
C ASP A 328 4.71 26.40 17.29
N PHE A 329 4.58 25.91 16.05
CA PHE A 329 5.12 26.57 14.85
C PHE A 329 4.09 26.53 13.70
N PRO A 330 2.90 27.12 13.90
CA PRO A 330 1.80 27.01 12.94
C PRO A 330 2.11 27.71 11.60
N ASP A 331 2.93 28.77 11.63
CA ASP A 331 3.30 29.55 10.44
C ASP A 331 4.44 28.92 9.63
N THR A 332 5.15 27.95 10.19
CA THR A 332 6.19 27.22 9.47
C THR A 332 5.54 26.15 8.62
N VAL A 333 5.53 26.34 7.30
CA VAL A 333 4.86 25.45 6.34
C VAL A 333 5.73 24.30 5.84
N ALA A 334 7.05 24.38 6.02
CA ALA A 334 7.96 23.29 5.70
C ALA A 334 9.08 23.19 6.76
N PHE A 335 9.53 21.97 7.03
CA PHE A 335 10.56 21.70 8.02
C PHE A 335 11.52 20.60 7.55
N ARG A 336 12.81 20.82 7.75
CA ARG A 336 13.87 19.83 7.50
C ARG A 336 14.88 19.87 8.65
N PRO A 337 15.26 18.74 9.25
CA PRO A 337 16.27 18.73 10.30
C PRO A 337 17.66 18.94 9.69
N VAL A 338 18.23 20.14 9.89
CA VAL A 338 19.54 20.53 9.34
C VAL A 338 20.70 20.22 10.29
N THR A 339 20.44 20.22 11.61
CA THR A 339 21.48 19.96 12.62
C THR A 339 21.44 18.52 13.11
N ASN A 340 22.60 17.99 13.52
CA ASN A 340 22.72 16.63 14.05
C ASN A 340 21.85 16.37 15.28
N ASN A 341 21.45 17.42 16.02
CA ASN A 341 20.61 17.31 17.21
C ASN A 341 19.10 17.52 16.93
N SER A 342 18.73 17.82 15.69
CA SER A 342 17.34 18.00 15.28
C SER A 342 16.77 16.72 14.67
N GLY A 343 15.47 16.47 14.89
CA GLY A 343 14.77 15.32 14.32
C GLY A 343 15.29 13.95 14.77
N ILE A 344 15.97 13.88 15.93
CA ILE A 344 16.46 12.61 16.51
C ILE A 344 15.29 11.69 16.85
N LEU A 345 14.20 12.27 17.36
CA LEU A 345 12.90 11.63 17.48
C LEU A 345 11.99 12.20 16.41
N GLY A 346 11.15 11.33 15.83
CA GLY A 346 10.02 11.77 15.03
C GLY A 346 9.02 12.60 15.85
N ARG A 347 8.02 13.18 15.18
CA ARG A 347 6.99 13.99 15.82
C ARG A 347 6.26 13.18 16.89
N VAL A 348 6.29 13.66 18.14
CA VAL A 348 5.52 13.07 19.24
C VAL A 348 4.07 13.54 19.13
N ARG A 349 3.14 12.59 19.02
CA ARG A 349 1.70 12.88 18.94
C ARG A 349 1.06 12.59 20.31
N PRO A 350 0.57 13.61 21.04
CA PRO A 350 -0.06 13.38 22.33
C PRO A 350 -1.39 12.64 22.17
N ILE A 351 -1.62 11.64 23.03
CA ILE A 351 -2.87 10.89 23.09
C ILE A 351 -3.70 11.44 24.24
N THR A 352 -4.73 12.22 23.92
CA THR A 352 -5.59 12.91 24.90
C THR A 352 -7.00 12.33 24.98
N GLY A 353 -7.34 11.34 24.14
CA GLY A 353 -8.65 10.70 24.13
C GLY A 353 -8.68 9.35 23.42
N ALA A 354 -9.81 8.64 23.55
CA ALA A 354 -9.98 7.28 23.04
C ALA A 354 -9.87 7.19 21.51
N GLY A 355 -10.35 8.21 20.77
CA GLY A 355 -10.22 8.25 19.31
C GLY A 355 -8.76 8.34 18.85
N GLN A 356 -7.99 9.27 19.44
CA GLN A 356 -6.56 9.43 19.18
C GLN A 356 -5.76 8.17 19.59
N PHE A 357 -6.21 7.44 20.61
CA PHE A 357 -5.59 6.17 20.99
C PHE A 357 -5.77 5.09 19.91
N VAL A 358 -6.97 4.95 19.35
CA VAL A 358 -7.23 4.02 18.24
C VAL A 358 -6.43 4.42 17.00
N GLU A 359 -6.38 5.71 16.67
CA GLU A 359 -5.58 6.25 15.58
C GLU A 359 -4.08 5.96 15.79
N ALA A 360 -3.57 6.12 17.01
CA ALA A 360 -2.18 5.78 17.34
C ALA A 360 -1.89 4.28 17.17
N ILE A 361 -2.82 3.39 17.52
CA ILE A 361 -2.67 1.94 17.28
C ILE A 361 -2.58 1.67 15.77
N LEU A 362 -3.47 2.25 14.97
CA LEU A 362 -3.47 2.09 13.51
C LEU A 362 -2.17 2.64 12.91
N GLY A 363 -1.73 3.82 13.36
CA GLY A 363 -0.47 4.42 12.95
C GLY A 363 0.73 3.53 13.28
N VAL A 364 0.76 2.86 14.44
CA VAL A 364 1.83 1.88 14.74
C VAL A 364 1.75 0.67 13.81
N LEU A 365 0.56 0.14 13.50
CA LEU A 365 0.44 -1.01 12.60
C LEU A 365 0.95 -0.70 11.18
N VAL A 366 0.80 0.54 10.74
CA VAL A 366 1.09 0.98 9.37
C VAL A 366 2.48 1.62 9.25
N ASP A 367 2.82 2.55 10.14
CA ASP A 367 3.97 3.47 10.02
C ASP A 367 5.18 3.09 10.90
N TRP A 368 5.11 2.02 11.69
CA TRP A 368 6.21 1.71 12.64
C TRP A 368 7.57 1.59 11.95
N ARG A 369 7.60 1.04 10.73
CA ARG A 369 8.83 0.89 9.95
C ARG A 369 9.41 2.25 9.56
N ASP A 370 8.54 3.18 9.18
CA ASP A 370 8.93 4.53 8.78
C ASP A 370 9.41 5.32 10.00
N ALA A 371 8.73 5.15 11.15
CA ALA A 371 9.13 5.73 12.44
C ALA A 371 10.51 5.24 12.93
N LEU A 372 10.95 4.03 12.53
CA LEU A 372 12.30 3.54 12.80
C LEU A 372 13.33 4.03 11.78
N THR A 373 12.92 4.26 10.54
CA THR A 373 13.85 4.48 9.42
C THR A 373 14.11 5.96 9.16
N VAL A 374 13.09 6.81 9.23
CA VAL A 374 13.20 8.25 8.93
C VAL A 374 14.12 8.98 9.92
N PRO A 375 14.02 8.80 11.25
CA PRO A 375 14.84 9.54 12.21
C PRO A 375 16.33 9.16 12.19
N ALA A 376 16.70 8.04 11.54
CA ALA A 376 18.08 7.58 11.47
C ALA A 376 19.01 8.63 10.84
N ALA A 377 20.26 8.69 11.31
CA ALA A 377 21.26 9.58 10.73
C ALA A 377 21.52 9.22 9.26
N GLY A 378 21.55 10.23 8.38
CA GLY A 378 21.63 10.02 6.93
C GLY A 378 20.29 9.65 6.28
N ASN A 379 19.18 9.63 7.03
CA ASN A 379 17.83 9.55 6.48
C ASN A 379 17.02 10.80 6.79
N ARG A 380 17.08 11.32 8.03
CA ARG A 380 16.27 12.50 8.39
C ARG A 380 16.67 13.78 7.65
N ASP A 381 17.95 13.95 7.36
CA ASP A 381 18.54 15.14 6.73
C ASP A 381 18.18 15.29 5.24
N ARG A 382 17.59 14.26 4.62
CA ARG A 382 17.10 14.28 3.23
C ARG A 382 15.58 14.19 3.13
N VAL A 383 14.88 14.21 4.27
CA VAL A 383 13.42 14.21 4.34
C VAL A 383 12.94 15.60 4.72
N VAL A 384 12.08 16.18 3.88
CA VAL A 384 11.39 17.43 4.17
C VAL A 384 9.94 17.12 4.54
N GLU A 385 9.51 17.71 5.65
CA GLU A 385 8.13 17.73 6.10
C GLU A 385 7.46 18.96 5.51
N VAL A 386 6.45 18.76 4.66
CA VAL A 386 5.57 19.82 4.15
C VAL A 386 4.27 19.77 4.94
N ARG A 387 3.95 20.88 5.61
CA ARG A 387 2.79 20.96 6.50
C ARG A 387 1.59 21.46 5.73
N ILE A 388 0.60 20.61 5.54
CA ILE A 388 -0.62 20.92 4.80
C ILE A 388 -1.73 21.40 5.75
N PRO A 389 -2.67 22.26 5.29
CA PRO A 389 -3.84 22.65 6.07
C PRO A 389 -4.67 21.44 6.54
N GLU A 390 -5.40 21.57 7.65
CA GLU A 390 -6.26 20.49 8.18
C GLU A 390 -7.38 20.08 7.21
N ASP A 391 -7.79 20.99 6.32
CA ASP A 391 -8.82 20.75 5.30
C ASP A 391 -8.24 20.27 3.95
N ALA A 392 -6.93 20.01 3.88
CA ALA A 392 -6.25 19.50 2.70
C ALA A 392 -5.89 18.00 2.83
N GLY A 393 -6.08 17.24 1.76
CA GLY A 393 -5.66 15.84 1.66
C GLY A 393 -6.51 14.84 2.47
N GLY A 394 -5.98 13.61 2.62
CA GLY A 394 -6.68 12.51 3.29
C GLY A 394 -8.02 12.19 2.64
N LEU A 395 -9.11 12.22 3.43
CA LEU A 395 -10.47 12.00 2.94
C LEU A 395 -11.09 13.26 2.28
N HIS A 396 -10.41 14.40 2.30
CA HIS A 396 -10.85 15.62 1.62
C HIS A 396 -10.52 15.58 0.13
N LEU A 397 -11.31 14.82 -0.63
CA LEU A 397 -11.12 14.64 -2.08
C LEU A 397 -11.59 15.84 -2.91
N THR A 398 -12.49 16.67 -2.37
CA THR A 398 -13.07 17.84 -3.09
C THR A 398 -12.49 19.14 -2.56
N MET A 399 -11.20 19.34 -2.82
CA MET A 399 -10.49 20.56 -2.44
C MET A 399 -10.76 21.68 -3.46
N PRO A 400 -11.03 22.91 -3.00
CA PRO A 400 -11.08 24.07 -3.87
C PRO A 400 -9.72 24.33 -4.57
N PRO A 401 -9.70 24.92 -5.78
CA PRO A 401 -8.46 25.21 -6.51
C PRO A 401 -7.45 26.03 -5.69
N GLU A 402 -7.92 26.94 -4.84
CA GLU A 402 -7.08 27.74 -3.96
C GLU A 402 -6.33 26.93 -2.91
N VAL A 403 -6.94 25.85 -2.39
CA VAL A 403 -6.29 24.94 -1.42
C VAL A 403 -5.22 24.10 -2.13
N VAL A 404 -5.52 23.61 -3.34
CA VAL A 404 -4.54 22.87 -4.16
C VAL A 404 -3.33 23.76 -4.49
N ALA A 405 -3.57 25.02 -4.87
CA ALA A 405 -2.50 25.98 -5.14
C ALA A 405 -1.68 26.32 -3.89
N ASP A 406 -2.31 26.43 -2.71
CA ASP A 406 -1.59 26.60 -1.44
C ASP A 406 -0.69 25.39 -1.14
N VAL A 407 -1.21 24.17 -1.25
CA VAL A 407 -0.42 22.94 -1.04
C VAL A 407 0.77 22.86 -2.00
N ALA A 408 0.56 23.20 -3.29
CA ALA A 408 1.64 23.26 -4.27
C ALA A 408 2.74 24.26 -3.87
N ARG A 409 2.37 25.48 -3.46
CA ARG A 409 3.32 26.50 -2.97
C ARG A 409 4.11 26.03 -1.75
N ARG A 410 3.45 25.36 -0.79
CA ARG A 410 4.15 24.79 0.38
C ARG A 410 5.16 23.71 -0.03
N GLY A 411 4.85 22.96 -1.09
CA GLY A 411 5.78 22.02 -1.71
C GLY A 411 7.03 22.72 -2.27
N GLU A 412 6.88 23.88 -2.91
CA GLU A 412 8.01 24.70 -3.39
C GLU A 412 8.90 25.17 -2.24
N GLU A 413 8.31 25.59 -1.12
CA GLU A 413 9.07 25.93 0.10
C GLU A 413 9.82 24.72 0.67
N GLY A 414 9.20 23.55 0.65
CA GLY A 414 9.86 22.30 1.02
C GLY A 414 11.05 21.97 0.10
N ALA A 415 10.90 22.16 -1.21
CA ALA A 415 11.97 21.96 -2.18
C ALA A 415 13.15 22.93 -1.95
N ALA A 416 12.88 24.20 -1.63
CA ALA A 416 13.91 25.18 -1.32
C ALA A 416 14.78 24.76 -0.12
N LEU A 417 14.21 24.07 0.89
CA LEU A 417 14.98 23.53 2.01
C LEU A 417 15.97 22.42 1.61
N LEU A 418 15.71 21.72 0.50
CA LEU A 418 16.57 20.67 -0.03
C LEU A 418 17.74 21.24 -0.85
N GLU A 419 17.67 22.48 -1.35
CA GLU A 419 18.77 23.11 -2.09
C GLU A 419 20.04 23.28 -1.24
N SER A 420 19.89 23.40 0.08
CA SER A 420 21.00 23.46 1.04
C SER A 420 21.57 22.09 1.41
N PHE A 421 21.22 21.03 0.70
CA PHE A 421 21.69 19.67 0.99
C PHE A 421 23.17 19.50 0.65
N ASP A 422 23.96 19.17 1.69
CA ASP A 422 25.39 18.89 1.55
C ASP A 422 25.61 17.39 1.26
N TRP A 423 25.88 17.08 0.00
CA TRP A 423 26.13 15.72 -0.46
C TRP A 423 27.42 15.10 0.12
N ASP A 424 28.45 15.90 0.38
CA ASP A 424 29.72 15.38 0.90
C ASP A 424 29.56 14.96 2.36
N ASN A 425 28.92 15.81 3.16
CA ASN A 425 28.58 15.47 4.54
C ASN A 425 27.62 14.26 4.58
N HIS A 426 26.64 14.20 3.68
CA HIS A 426 25.75 13.05 3.60
C HIS A 426 26.50 11.75 3.29
N ARG A 427 27.35 11.72 2.26
CA ARG A 427 28.19 10.55 1.95
C ARG A 427 29.07 10.14 3.12
N TRP A 428 29.62 11.10 3.86
CA TRP A 428 30.38 10.83 5.07
C TRP A 428 29.55 10.15 6.16
N ILE A 429 28.36 10.68 6.47
CA ILE A 429 27.43 10.07 7.43
C ILE A 429 27.08 8.64 6.99
N ARG A 430 26.72 8.45 5.72
CA ARG A 430 26.36 7.14 5.15
C ARG A 430 27.51 6.16 5.24
N TYR A 431 28.71 6.54 4.83
CA TYR A 431 29.92 5.74 5.02
C TYR A 431 30.07 5.28 6.47
N ARG A 432 30.06 6.22 7.43
CA ARG A 432 30.24 5.90 8.86
C ARG A 432 29.15 4.97 9.40
N THR A 433 27.89 5.17 9.02
CA THR A 433 26.78 4.32 9.49
C THR A 433 26.76 2.94 8.82
N ALA A 434 27.06 2.87 7.52
CA ALA A 434 27.02 1.64 6.75
C ALA A 434 28.19 0.71 7.09
N THR A 435 29.43 1.24 7.16
CA THR A 435 30.57 0.43 7.61
C THR A 435 30.36 -0.03 9.04
N ALA A 436 29.68 0.77 9.86
CA ALA A 436 29.44 0.38 11.23
C ALA A 436 28.51 -0.81 11.37
N GLY A 437 27.34 -0.76 10.74
CA GLY A 437 26.43 -1.88 10.79
C GLY A 437 26.93 -3.11 10.01
N LEU A 438 27.78 -2.94 8.98
CA LEU A 438 28.46 -4.07 8.34
C LEU A 438 29.46 -4.73 9.30
N GLY A 439 30.20 -3.94 10.07
CA GLY A 439 31.08 -4.44 11.13
C GLY A 439 30.31 -5.25 12.19
N ASP A 440 29.16 -4.74 12.64
CA ASP A 440 28.29 -5.44 13.59
C ASP A 440 27.81 -6.81 13.01
N LEU A 441 27.40 -6.84 11.74
CA LEU A 441 27.00 -8.09 11.07
C LEU A 441 28.16 -9.09 10.90
N LEU A 442 29.35 -8.60 10.52
CA LEU A 442 30.53 -9.45 10.36
C LEU A 442 31.06 -9.97 11.69
N HIS A 443 30.88 -9.20 12.76
CA HIS A 443 31.13 -9.66 14.12
C HIS A 443 30.22 -10.85 14.45
N ASP A 444 28.90 -10.71 14.28
CA ASP A 444 27.93 -11.81 14.49
C ASP A 444 28.32 -13.07 13.69
N VAL A 445 28.64 -12.90 12.40
CA VAL A 445 29.02 -14.03 11.53
C VAL A 445 30.26 -14.73 12.06
N ARG A 446 31.29 -13.98 12.45
CA ARG A 446 32.54 -14.56 12.95
C ARG A 446 32.36 -15.29 14.27
N GLU A 447 31.61 -14.71 15.22
CA GLU A 447 31.37 -15.33 16.52
C GLU A 447 30.59 -16.65 16.38
N ASN A 448 29.65 -16.72 15.42
CA ASN A 448 28.84 -17.92 15.21
C ASN A 448 29.44 -18.93 14.23
N TRP A 449 30.43 -18.53 13.41
CA TRP A 449 31.03 -19.37 12.38
C TRP A 449 31.48 -20.77 12.84
N PRO A 450 32.10 -20.95 14.02
CA PRO A 450 32.53 -22.27 14.50
C PRO A 450 31.40 -23.32 14.50
N HIS A 451 30.14 -22.90 14.68
CA HIS A 451 28.96 -23.78 14.71
C HIS A 451 28.53 -24.32 13.34
N TYR A 452 29.12 -23.86 12.24
CA TYR A 452 28.73 -24.24 10.87
C TYR A 452 29.81 -25.01 10.12
N THR A 453 31.01 -25.12 10.69
CA THR A 453 32.19 -25.70 10.03
C THR A 453 32.00 -27.16 9.62
N ASP A 454 31.29 -27.96 10.42
CA ASP A 454 30.96 -29.35 10.10
C ASP A 454 29.96 -29.48 8.95
N LEU A 455 29.02 -28.55 8.83
CA LEU A 455 27.98 -28.53 7.80
C LEU A 455 28.56 -28.21 6.42
N VAL A 456 29.45 -27.21 6.35
CA VAL A 456 30.10 -26.77 5.11
C VAL A 456 31.14 -27.79 4.61
N ALA A 457 31.68 -28.61 5.52
CA ALA A 457 32.59 -29.69 5.17
C ALA A 457 31.90 -30.94 4.59
N ARG A 458 30.56 -31.02 4.57
CA ARG A 458 29.85 -32.19 4.05
C ARG A 458 29.90 -32.25 2.53
N ASP A 459 30.12 -33.45 2.00
CA ASP A 459 30.06 -33.71 0.55
C ASP A 459 28.63 -33.51 -0.02
N VAL A 460 27.61 -33.83 0.79
CA VAL A 460 26.20 -33.64 0.42
C VAL A 460 25.54 -32.73 1.46
N PRO A 461 25.11 -31.51 1.07
CA PRO A 461 24.43 -30.62 1.98
C PRO A 461 23.01 -31.14 2.30
N PRO A 462 22.45 -30.81 3.48
CA PRO A 462 21.11 -31.28 3.87
C PRO A 462 19.99 -30.87 2.91
N SER A 463 20.13 -29.72 2.24
CA SER A 463 19.19 -29.19 1.23
C SER A 463 19.87 -28.07 0.43
N TYR A 464 19.31 -27.69 -0.72
CA TYR A 464 19.79 -26.60 -1.59
C TYR A 464 21.28 -26.71 -1.92
N PRO A 465 21.68 -27.68 -2.78
CA PRO A 465 23.08 -27.87 -3.11
C PRO A 465 23.66 -26.64 -3.82
N VAL A 466 24.92 -26.33 -3.51
CA VAL A 466 25.71 -25.39 -4.30
C VAL A 466 25.78 -25.94 -5.73
N ALA A 467 25.67 -25.06 -6.72
CA ALA A 467 25.73 -25.44 -8.13
C ALA A 467 26.98 -26.29 -8.42
N ASP A 468 26.82 -27.32 -9.25
CA ASP A 468 27.90 -28.27 -9.58
C ASP A 468 29.18 -27.53 -9.99
N GLY A 469 30.30 -27.89 -9.35
CA GLY A 469 31.60 -27.28 -9.60
C GLY A 469 31.84 -25.91 -8.95
N ARG A 470 30.89 -25.36 -8.17
CA ARG A 470 31.05 -24.07 -7.45
C ARG A 470 31.31 -24.21 -5.95
N ALA A 471 31.36 -25.42 -5.41
CA ALA A 471 31.54 -25.66 -3.97
C ALA A 471 32.88 -25.11 -3.44
N ASP A 472 33.96 -25.22 -4.22
CA ASP A 472 35.27 -24.68 -3.83
C ASP A 472 35.28 -23.14 -3.88
N ASP A 473 34.66 -22.54 -4.89
CA ASP A 473 34.50 -21.08 -4.98
C ASP A 473 33.69 -20.53 -3.80
N ASP A 474 32.60 -21.21 -3.42
CA ASP A 474 31.73 -20.83 -2.30
C ASP A 474 32.49 -20.87 -0.96
N ARG A 475 33.27 -21.95 -0.73
CA ARG A 475 34.15 -22.07 0.44
C ARG A 475 35.23 -21.00 0.45
N ALA A 476 35.86 -20.72 -0.69
CA ALA A 476 36.90 -19.70 -0.81
C ALA A 476 36.35 -18.28 -0.56
N ALA A 477 35.17 -17.97 -1.10
CA ALA A 477 34.49 -16.70 -0.87
C ALA A 477 34.14 -16.52 0.62
N THR A 478 33.63 -17.58 1.25
CA THR A 478 33.32 -17.55 2.69
C THR A 478 34.58 -17.36 3.55
N ALA A 479 35.69 -18.03 3.21
CA ALA A 479 36.96 -17.84 3.91
C ALA A 479 37.48 -16.40 3.79
N SER A 480 37.37 -15.79 2.60
CA SER A 480 37.74 -14.39 2.37
C SER A 480 36.89 -13.42 3.18
N LEU A 481 35.59 -13.68 3.32
CA LEU A 481 34.70 -12.89 4.17
C LEU A 481 35.13 -12.93 5.65
N LEU A 482 35.47 -14.12 6.16
CA LEU A 482 35.91 -14.30 7.54
C LEU A 482 37.27 -13.66 7.80
N GLU A 483 38.19 -13.74 6.84
CA GLU A 483 39.47 -13.04 6.91
C GLU A 483 39.26 -11.52 6.99
N ALA A 484 38.38 -10.97 6.14
CA ALA A 484 38.03 -9.56 6.18
C ALA A 484 37.40 -9.17 7.54
N ALA A 485 36.51 -10.00 8.10
CA ALA A 485 35.93 -9.79 9.42
C ALA A 485 36.98 -9.81 10.55
N GLY A 486 38.00 -10.67 10.45
CA GLY A 486 39.15 -10.69 11.36
C GLY A 486 39.95 -9.40 11.29
N ARG A 487 40.32 -8.98 10.08
CA ARG A 487 41.07 -7.74 9.84
C ARG A 487 40.32 -6.49 10.32
N LEU A 488 39.00 -6.42 10.12
CA LEU A 488 38.20 -5.28 10.58
C LEU A 488 38.22 -5.11 12.09
N ARG A 489 38.18 -6.23 12.85
CA ARG A 489 38.32 -6.19 14.31
C ARG A 489 39.71 -5.70 14.72
N ASP A 490 40.74 -6.21 14.08
CA ASP A 490 42.12 -5.84 14.42
C ASP A 490 42.40 -4.35 14.13
N LEU A 491 41.62 -3.74 13.23
CA LEU A 491 41.64 -2.32 12.89
C LEU A 491 40.64 -1.45 13.68
N ASP A 492 39.91 -2.02 14.65
CA ASP A 492 38.87 -1.32 15.42
C ASP A 492 37.85 -0.58 14.52
N ASN A 493 37.36 -1.27 13.47
CA ASN A 493 36.44 -0.71 12.47
C ASN A 493 35.06 -1.41 12.50
N PRO A 494 33.95 -0.66 12.62
CA PRO A 494 33.88 0.78 12.91
C PRO A 494 34.41 1.10 14.32
N ALA A 495 34.95 2.30 14.51
CA ALA A 495 35.35 2.75 15.84
C ALA A 495 34.19 2.63 16.84
N HIS A 496 34.41 1.92 17.93
CA HIS A 496 33.42 1.74 18.98
C HIS A 496 33.30 3.03 19.82
N SER A 497 32.15 3.71 19.70
CA SER A 497 31.68 4.87 20.48
C SER A 497 32.16 6.27 20.05
N GLY A 498 31.26 7.26 20.20
CA GLY A 498 31.50 8.71 20.00
C GLY A 498 31.59 9.20 18.54
N SER A 499 31.97 8.34 17.59
CA SER A 499 32.30 8.73 16.21
C SER A 499 31.38 8.16 15.13
N VAL A 500 30.31 7.46 15.53
CA VAL A 500 29.27 6.93 14.63
C VAL A 500 27.99 7.75 14.85
N PRO A 501 27.42 8.37 13.80
CA PRO A 501 26.18 9.14 13.92
C PRO A 501 25.02 8.33 14.54
N THR A 502 24.20 8.99 15.37
CA THR A 502 23.04 8.39 16.05
C THR A 502 21.74 9.16 15.76
N PRO A 503 20.56 8.49 15.81
CA PRO A 503 20.35 7.05 15.93
C PRO A 503 20.88 6.29 14.70
N ARG A 504 21.39 5.07 14.92
CA ARG A 504 21.94 4.25 13.82
C ARG A 504 20.81 3.68 12.98
N ARG A 505 21.03 3.56 11.67
CA ARG A 505 20.22 2.70 10.82
C ARG A 505 20.60 1.24 11.10
N ALA A 506 19.67 0.45 11.60
CA ALA A 506 19.91 -0.98 11.76
C ALA A 506 19.76 -1.69 10.39
N PHE A 507 20.69 -2.59 10.05
CA PHE A 507 20.55 -3.46 8.88
C PHE A 507 19.45 -4.50 9.05
N ARG A 508 19.06 -4.78 10.31
CA ARG A 508 17.89 -5.56 10.67
C ARG A 508 16.88 -4.61 11.32
N ALA A 509 15.66 -4.55 10.78
CA ALA A 509 14.58 -3.82 11.43
C ALA A 509 14.18 -4.57 12.72
N THR A 510 14.72 -4.16 13.85
CA THR A 510 14.37 -4.67 15.18
C THR A 510 13.67 -3.59 15.99
N PRO A 511 12.85 -3.96 16.99
CA PRO A 511 12.38 -3.00 17.99
C PRO A 511 13.55 -2.21 18.58
N SER A 512 13.33 -0.94 18.92
CA SER A 512 14.32 -0.11 19.61
C SER A 512 14.68 -0.73 20.96
N THR A 513 15.98 -0.85 21.23
CA THR A 513 16.53 -1.33 22.50
C THR A 513 16.74 -0.23 23.52
#